data_AF-A0A420DYQ0-F1
#
_entry.id   AF-A0A420DYQ0-F1
#
_cell.length_a   1.000
_cell.length_b   1.000
_cell.length_c   1.000
_cell.angle_alpha   90.00
_cell.angle_beta   90.00
_cell.angle_gamma   90.00
#
_symmetry.space_group_name_H-M   'P 1'
#
loop_
_entity.id
_entity.type
_entity.pdbx_description
1 polymer ?
#
loop_
_entity_poly.entity_id
_entity_poly.type
_entity_poly.pdbx_seq_one_letter_code
_entity_poly.pdbx_strand_id
1 'polypeptide(L)'
;MTKKEITERIREIKKLIQEDEEFSASLKFEELIEQLHSEKKYPAVIESFNKISKLTSSSELYYSFELAFAFVELDNENMAEKVYEYLLISNPENSAVLNNLSNIKKRKRKFKEAFDLISQAYEIEPNDEIVSNNYDTLNQIVSEIKEREQKFKHSLIYLERENKFVINKLTLFIQNARKDESFNNGIIAIPKWKFKVFMQTDEDKAESLRNQWIDKNYICETGQRGEYYEIIYEINPFLEKAISEIKLKVVNDNWIQGIEKLNTKSLEEINYYRNIKKINKINKQFKKLILRDYEELTLNYLMKNHKSTIILSGSLIETLLIYHLKKKKITNVSYEVNNRKVSKGLFEATLNDLLQFLEQKKMLEKHFVHLGNISRIFRNYVHPGKELRETEELDQSKSNICYISASELINTMI
;
A
#
# COMPACT_ATOMS: atom_id res chain seq x y z
N MET A 1 -62.11 -0.30 -8.44
CA MET A 1 -62.63 -0.63 -7.10
C MET A 1 -62.51 0.54 -6.11
N THR A 2 -63.61 0.91 -5.45
CA THR A 2 -63.65 1.98 -4.43
C THR A 2 -63.16 1.49 -3.06
N LYS A 3 -62.79 2.41 -2.16
CA LYS A 3 -62.39 2.07 -0.77
C LYS A 3 -63.49 1.30 -0.02
N LYS A 4 -64.76 1.60 -0.32
CA LYS A 4 -65.93 0.92 0.23
C LYS A 4 -66.00 -0.54 -0.24
N GLU A 5 -65.85 -0.79 -1.54
CA GLU A 5 -65.82 -2.14 -2.12
C GLU A 5 -64.67 -2.98 -1.57
N ILE A 6 -63.46 -2.42 -1.47
CA ILE A 6 -62.30 -3.10 -0.86
C ILE A 6 -62.62 -3.51 0.58
N THR A 7 -63.21 -2.61 1.36
CA THR A 7 -63.55 -2.87 2.76
C THR A 7 -64.58 -3.98 2.90
N GLU A 8 -65.56 -4.05 1.99
CA GLU A 8 -66.57 -5.11 1.99
C GLU A 8 -65.97 -6.47 1.64
N ARG A 9 -65.16 -6.55 0.56
CA ARG A 9 -64.48 -7.81 0.18
C ARG A 9 -63.56 -8.31 1.30
N ILE A 10 -62.82 -7.41 1.95
CA ILE A 10 -62.02 -7.77 3.14
C ILE A 10 -62.91 -8.29 4.27
N ARG A 11 -64.08 -7.69 4.53
CA ARG A 11 -64.99 -8.16 5.59
C ARG A 11 -65.47 -9.59 5.31
N GLU A 12 -65.80 -9.90 4.07
CA GLU A 12 -66.19 -11.26 3.66
C GLU A 12 -65.05 -12.27 3.91
N ILE A 13 -63.83 -11.95 3.45
CA ILE A 13 -62.65 -12.80 3.64
C ILE A 13 -62.38 -13.02 5.13
N LYS A 14 -62.49 -11.97 5.95
CA LYS A 14 -62.34 -12.08 7.41
C LYS A 14 -63.38 -13.01 8.04
N LYS A 15 -64.62 -12.98 7.56
CA LYS A 15 -65.68 -13.84 8.05
C LYS A 15 -65.34 -15.31 7.77
N LEU A 16 -64.87 -15.62 6.56
CA LEU A 16 -64.45 -16.98 6.20
C LEU A 16 -63.29 -17.48 7.07
N ILE A 17 -62.31 -16.63 7.38
CA ILE A 17 -61.22 -16.99 8.29
C ILE A 17 -61.75 -17.32 9.69
N GLN A 18 -62.74 -16.56 10.18
CA GLN A 18 -63.37 -16.81 11.49
C GLN A 18 -64.23 -18.08 11.51
N GLU A 19 -64.69 -18.52 10.35
CA GLU A 19 -65.45 -19.77 10.15
C GLU A 19 -64.52 -20.97 9.85
N ASP A 20 -63.20 -20.81 10.04
CA ASP A 20 -62.15 -21.79 9.74
C ASP A 20 -62.11 -22.24 8.26
N GLU A 21 -62.66 -21.44 7.35
CA GLU A 21 -62.65 -21.68 5.90
C GLU A 21 -61.46 -20.99 5.20
N GLU A 22 -60.23 -21.27 5.66
CA GLU A 22 -59.02 -20.56 5.18
C GLU A 22 -58.78 -20.72 3.67
N PHE A 23 -59.12 -21.86 3.07
CA PHE A 23 -58.99 -22.07 1.62
C PHE A 23 -60.00 -21.25 0.81
N SER A 24 -61.26 -21.18 1.25
CA SER A 24 -62.26 -20.31 0.62
C SER A 24 -61.85 -18.84 0.75
N ALA A 25 -61.28 -18.47 1.90
CA ALA A 25 -60.78 -17.14 2.16
C ALA A 25 -59.58 -16.79 1.25
N SER A 26 -58.65 -17.71 1.02
CA SER A 26 -57.50 -17.48 0.14
C SER A 26 -57.91 -17.26 -1.31
N LEU A 27 -58.86 -18.04 -1.84
CA LEU A 27 -59.38 -17.85 -3.21
C LEU A 27 -60.05 -16.48 -3.38
N LYS A 28 -60.90 -16.06 -2.44
CA LYS A 28 -61.51 -14.72 -2.48
C LYS A 28 -60.46 -13.60 -2.34
N PHE A 29 -59.40 -13.84 -1.58
CA PHE A 29 -58.30 -12.90 -1.44
C PHE A 29 -57.50 -12.78 -2.73
N GLU A 30 -57.21 -13.88 -3.41
CA GLU A 30 -56.55 -13.90 -4.72
C GLU A 30 -57.32 -13.05 -5.75
N GLU A 31 -58.63 -13.26 -5.90
CA GLU A 31 -59.49 -12.44 -6.78
C GLU A 31 -59.46 -10.94 -6.42
N LEU A 32 -59.39 -10.62 -5.12
CA LEU A 32 -59.29 -9.24 -4.64
C LEU A 32 -57.94 -8.62 -5.05
N ILE A 33 -56.85 -9.35 -4.85
CA ILE A 33 -55.51 -8.87 -5.14
C ILE A 33 -55.27 -8.74 -6.64
N GLU A 34 -55.68 -9.70 -7.47
CA GLU A 34 -55.59 -9.60 -8.94
C GLU A 34 -56.31 -8.36 -9.47
N GLN A 35 -57.52 -8.09 -8.96
CA GLN A 35 -58.28 -6.91 -9.35
C GLN A 35 -57.58 -5.62 -8.92
N LEU A 36 -57.08 -5.55 -7.67
CA LEU A 36 -56.32 -4.40 -7.20
C LEU A 36 -55.01 -4.19 -7.98
N HIS A 37 -54.35 -5.28 -8.36
CA HIS A 37 -53.11 -5.28 -9.12
C HIS A 37 -53.33 -4.77 -10.55
N SER A 38 -54.36 -5.24 -11.24
CA SER A 38 -54.72 -4.72 -12.58
C SER A 38 -55.07 -3.22 -12.56
N GLU A 39 -55.61 -2.72 -11.45
CA GLU A 39 -55.85 -1.30 -11.21
C GLU A 39 -54.60 -0.53 -10.71
N LYS A 40 -53.44 -1.20 -10.59
CA LYS A 40 -52.18 -0.67 -10.05
C LYS A 40 -52.28 -0.09 -8.64
N LYS A 41 -53.20 -0.61 -7.82
CA LYS A 41 -53.45 -0.16 -6.44
C LYS A 41 -52.57 -0.89 -5.43
N TYR A 42 -51.26 -0.82 -5.62
CA TYR A 42 -50.26 -1.53 -4.79
C TYR A 42 -50.37 -1.23 -3.29
N PRO A 43 -50.62 0.02 -2.83
CA PRO A 43 -50.83 0.26 -1.40
C PRO A 43 -52.04 -0.48 -0.83
N ALA A 44 -53.11 -0.61 -1.61
CA ALA A 44 -54.32 -1.32 -1.18
C ALA A 44 -54.10 -2.85 -1.15
N VAL A 45 -53.26 -3.39 -2.04
CA VAL A 45 -52.84 -4.80 -2.01
C VAL A 45 -52.16 -5.12 -0.68
N ILE A 46 -51.12 -4.34 -0.33
CA ILE A 46 -50.37 -4.53 0.92
C ILE A 46 -51.25 -4.28 2.15
N GLU A 47 -52.09 -3.24 2.14
CA GLU A 47 -53.00 -2.96 3.26
C GLU A 47 -54.00 -4.11 3.48
N SER A 48 -54.51 -4.69 2.38
CA SER A 48 -55.42 -5.84 2.43
C SER A 48 -54.72 -7.06 3.02
N PHE A 49 -53.52 -7.40 2.53
CA PHE A 49 -52.71 -8.48 3.07
C PHE A 49 -52.44 -8.30 4.57
N ASN A 50 -51.97 -7.12 4.99
CA ASN A 50 -51.66 -6.82 6.39
C ASN A 50 -52.87 -6.91 7.34
N LYS A 51 -54.08 -6.69 6.82
CA LYS A 51 -55.32 -6.86 7.59
C LYS A 51 -55.72 -8.32 7.75
N ILE A 52 -55.42 -9.14 6.74
CA ILE A 52 -55.76 -10.57 6.71
C ILE A 52 -54.72 -11.39 7.47
N SER A 53 -53.43 -11.14 7.24
CA SER A 53 -52.33 -11.90 7.85
C SER A 53 -52.27 -11.80 9.37
N LYS A 54 -52.87 -10.78 9.98
CA LYS A 54 -53.00 -10.65 11.45
C LYS A 54 -54.06 -11.56 12.07
N LEU A 55 -54.91 -12.18 11.25
CA LEU A 55 -56.07 -12.95 11.69
C LEU A 55 -55.86 -14.46 11.54
N THR A 56 -54.73 -14.88 10.98
CA THR A 56 -54.39 -16.27 10.74
C THR A 56 -52.93 -16.51 11.12
N SER A 57 -52.62 -17.73 11.54
CA SER A 57 -51.23 -18.19 11.73
C SER A 57 -50.60 -18.67 10.41
N SER A 58 -51.41 -18.83 9.35
CA SER A 58 -51.05 -19.38 8.04
C SER A 58 -50.98 -18.27 6.97
N SER A 59 -50.29 -17.17 7.27
CA SER A 59 -50.26 -15.98 6.40
C SER A 59 -49.72 -16.24 4.99
N GLU A 60 -48.90 -17.28 4.85
CA GLU A 60 -48.30 -17.78 3.63
C GLU A 60 -49.35 -18.27 2.60
N LEU A 61 -50.55 -18.68 3.05
CA LEU A 61 -51.66 -19.06 2.16
C LEU A 61 -52.14 -17.90 1.27
N TYR A 62 -51.80 -16.67 1.65
CA TYR A 62 -52.22 -15.44 0.96
C TYR A 62 -51.08 -14.83 0.16
N TYR A 63 -49.96 -15.54 -0.01
CA TYR A 63 -48.87 -15.14 -0.89
C TYR A 63 -49.25 -15.38 -2.34
N SER A 64 -49.13 -14.34 -3.16
CA SER A 64 -49.33 -14.39 -4.61
C SER A 64 -48.25 -13.59 -5.33
N PHE A 65 -48.14 -13.79 -6.64
CA PHE A 65 -47.20 -13.04 -7.48
C PHE A 65 -47.47 -11.53 -7.40
N GLU A 66 -48.73 -11.14 -7.48
CA GLU A 66 -49.21 -9.75 -7.44
C GLU A 66 -48.89 -9.08 -6.10
N LEU A 67 -48.96 -9.83 -5.00
CA LEU A 67 -48.57 -9.33 -3.68
C LEU A 67 -47.06 -9.05 -3.64
N ALA A 68 -46.24 -9.98 -4.12
CA ALA A 68 -44.79 -9.79 -4.21
C ALA A 68 -44.44 -8.61 -5.12
N PHE A 69 -45.11 -8.50 -6.26
CA PHE A 69 -44.96 -7.38 -7.19
C PHE A 69 -45.33 -6.05 -6.52
N ALA A 70 -46.45 -5.98 -5.80
CA ALA A 70 -46.84 -4.79 -5.05
C ALA A 70 -45.82 -4.40 -3.97
N PHE A 71 -45.17 -5.37 -3.33
CA PHE A 71 -44.06 -5.11 -2.41
C PHE A 71 -42.84 -4.52 -3.13
N VAL A 72 -42.50 -4.98 -4.34
CA VAL A 72 -41.41 -4.40 -5.15
C VAL A 72 -41.73 -2.94 -5.53
N GLU A 73 -42.94 -2.68 -6.03
CA GLU A 73 -43.38 -1.34 -6.45
C GLU A 73 -43.40 -0.31 -5.30
N LEU A 74 -43.40 -0.78 -4.06
CA LEU A 74 -43.37 0.05 -2.85
C LEU A 74 -42.05 -0.07 -2.08
N ASP A 75 -40.97 -0.44 -2.78
CA ASP A 75 -39.59 -0.55 -2.28
C ASP A 75 -39.43 -1.46 -1.05
N ASN A 76 -40.37 -2.38 -0.82
CA ASN A 76 -40.30 -3.36 0.26
C ASN A 76 -39.73 -4.69 -0.25
N GLU A 77 -38.49 -4.63 -0.71
CA GLU A 77 -37.81 -5.77 -1.35
C GLU A 77 -37.63 -6.97 -0.45
N ASN A 78 -37.54 -6.77 0.87
CA ASN A 78 -37.37 -7.87 1.83
C ASN A 78 -38.64 -8.73 1.89
N MET A 79 -39.82 -8.10 1.91
CA MET A 79 -41.08 -8.84 1.86
C MET A 79 -41.29 -9.45 0.47
N ALA A 80 -40.98 -8.72 -0.61
CA ALA A 80 -41.07 -9.28 -1.96
C ALA A 80 -40.20 -10.53 -2.12
N GLU A 81 -38.95 -10.50 -1.66
CA GLU A 81 -38.03 -11.65 -1.66
C GLU A 81 -38.63 -12.83 -0.91
N LYS A 82 -39.15 -12.62 0.31
CA LYS A 82 -39.79 -13.67 1.11
C LYS A 82 -40.97 -14.32 0.38
N VAL A 83 -41.84 -13.50 -0.23
CA VAL A 83 -43.02 -13.99 -0.95
C VAL A 83 -42.60 -14.77 -2.20
N TYR A 84 -41.71 -14.23 -3.02
CA TYR A 84 -41.20 -14.92 -4.22
C TYR A 84 -40.47 -16.23 -3.88
N GLU A 85 -39.64 -16.26 -2.84
CA GLU A 85 -38.97 -17.48 -2.37
C GLU A 85 -39.99 -18.55 -1.95
N TYR A 86 -41.10 -18.16 -1.30
CA TYR A 86 -42.17 -19.10 -0.97
C TYR A 86 -42.89 -19.63 -2.21
N LEU A 87 -43.20 -18.77 -3.19
CA LEU A 87 -43.87 -19.17 -4.43
C LEU A 87 -43.03 -20.18 -5.25
N LEU A 88 -41.70 -20.09 -5.19
CA LEU A 88 -40.82 -21.07 -5.83
C LEU A 88 -40.81 -22.45 -5.16
N ILE A 89 -41.24 -22.56 -3.89
CA ILE A 89 -41.35 -23.88 -3.24
C ILE A 89 -42.44 -24.72 -3.92
N SER A 90 -43.58 -24.10 -4.24
CA SER A 90 -44.72 -24.79 -4.87
C SER A 90 -44.61 -24.84 -6.40
N ASN A 91 -43.99 -23.83 -7.02
CA ASN A 91 -43.77 -23.79 -8.46
C ASN A 91 -42.33 -23.36 -8.80
N PRO A 92 -41.36 -24.28 -8.74
CA PRO A 92 -39.94 -23.98 -8.97
C PRO A 92 -39.61 -23.46 -10.37
N GLU A 93 -40.44 -23.81 -11.36
CA GLU A 93 -40.25 -23.46 -12.78
C GLU A 93 -41.04 -22.20 -13.19
N ASN A 94 -41.48 -21.39 -12.23
CA ASN A 94 -42.13 -20.12 -12.54
C ASN A 94 -41.09 -19.08 -13.01
N SER A 95 -40.90 -18.99 -14.33
CA SER A 95 -39.99 -18.05 -15.00
C SER A 95 -40.17 -16.59 -14.54
N ALA A 96 -41.42 -16.12 -14.40
CA ALA A 96 -41.70 -14.75 -13.96
C ALA A 96 -41.25 -14.50 -12.51
N VAL A 97 -41.44 -15.46 -11.60
CA VAL A 97 -40.97 -15.36 -10.21
C VAL A 97 -39.45 -15.41 -10.15
N LEU A 98 -38.80 -16.34 -10.88
CA LEU A 98 -37.35 -16.45 -10.97
C LEU A 98 -36.72 -15.14 -11.49
N ASN A 99 -37.29 -14.55 -12.53
CA ASN A 99 -36.86 -13.28 -13.11
C ASN A 99 -37.04 -12.08 -12.14
N ASN A 100 -38.15 -12.00 -11.41
CA ASN A 100 -38.35 -10.92 -10.44
C ASN A 100 -37.44 -11.07 -9.22
N LEU A 101 -37.26 -12.29 -8.73
CA LEU A 101 -36.35 -12.58 -7.62
C LEU A 101 -34.89 -12.31 -8.02
N SER A 102 -34.47 -12.67 -9.24
CA SER A 102 -33.13 -12.35 -9.74
C SER A 102 -32.87 -10.84 -9.75
N ASN A 103 -33.85 -10.03 -10.14
CA ASN A 103 -33.74 -8.57 -10.12
C ASN A 103 -33.62 -8.01 -8.70
N ILE A 104 -34.33 -8.56 -7.72
CA ILE A 104 -34.14 -8.22 -6.30
C ILE A 104 -32.72 -8.57 -5.85
N LYS A 105 -32.25 -9.80 -6.12
CA LYS A 105 -30.89 -10.23 -5.76
C LYS A 105 -29.83 -9.35 -6.45
N LYS A 106 -30.06 -8.93 -7.70
CA LYS A 106 -29.20 -8.00 -8.45
C LYS A 106 -29.12 -6.64 -7.77
N ARG A 107 -30.25 -6.04 -7.36
CA ARG A 107 -30.27 -4.75 -6.64
C ARG A 107 -29.59 -4.85 -5.27
N LYS A 108 -29.68 -6.00 -4.61
CA LYS A 108 -28.92 -6.34 -3.40
C LYS A 108 -27.45 -6.70 -3.64
N ARG A 109 -26.94 -6.57 -4.88
CA ARG A 109 -25.57 -6.91 -5.31
C ARG A 109 -25.17 -8.38 -5.07
N LYS A 110 -26.14 -9.27 -4.92
CA LYS A 110 -25.93 -10.73 -4.84
C LYS A 110 -25.88 -11.31 -6.26
N PHE A 111 -24.87 -10.88 -7.03
CA PHE A 111 -24.82 -11.14 -8.48
C PHE A 111 -24.78 -12.61 -8.86
N LYS A 112 -24.14 -13.47 -8.06
CA LYS A 112 -24.12 -14.92 -8.30
C LYS A 112 -25.52 -15.53 -8.13
N GLU A 113 -26.18 -15.29 -6.99
CA GLU A 113 -27.55 -15.75 -6.75
C GLU A 113 -28.52 -15.21 -7.81
N ALA A 114 -28.38 -13.94 -8.20
CA ALA A 114 -29.17 -13.34 -9.26
C ALA A 114 -28.95 -14.06 -10.60
N PHE A 115 -27.70 -14.35 -10.95
CA PHE A 115 -27.37 -15.04 -12.19
C PHE A 115 -27.88 -16.48 -12.22
N ASP A 116 -27.80 -17.21 -11.11
CA ASP A 116 -28.31 -18.57 -11.00
C ASP A 116 -29.84 -18.63 -11.20
N LEU A 117 -30.57 -17.62 -10.68
CA LEU A 117 -32.03 -17.51 -10.85
C LEU A 117 -32.44 -17.11 -12.28
N ILE A 118 -31.80 -16.10 -12.87
CA ILE A 118 -32.14 -15.67 -14.23
C ILE A 118 -31.75 -16.72 -15.27
N SER A 119 -30.70 -17.50 -15.02
CA SER A 119 -30.30 -18.61 -15.90
C SER A 119 -31.40 -19.69 -15.95
N GLN A 120 -32.00 -20.02 -14.80
CA GLN A 120 -33.15 -20.94 -14.76
C GLN A 120 -34.36 -20.38 -15.53
N ALA A 121 -34.71 -19.09 -15.32
CA ALA A 121 -35.79 -18.46 -16.06
C ALA A 121 -35.54 -18.51 -17.57
N TYR A 122 -34.31 -18.23 -18.00
CA TYR A 122 -33.91 -18.24 -19.41
C TYR A 122 -33.92 -19.64 -20.02
N GLU A 123 -33.59 -20.68 -19.26
CA GLU A 123 -33.71 -22.07 -19.73
C GLU A 123 -35.16 -22.48 -19.97
N ILE A 124 -36.10 -21.94 -19.18
CA ILE A 124 -37.54 -22.22 -19.30
C ILE A 124 -38.16 -21.42 -20.45
N GLU A 125 -37.88 -20.11 -20.53
CA GLU A 125 -38.44 -19.20 -21.53
C GLU A 125 -37.35 -18.40 -22.27
N PRO A 126 -36.53 -19.04 -23.11
CA PRO A 126 -35.39 -18.37 -23.77
C PRO A 126 -35.79 -17.29 -24.78
N ASN A 127 -37.04 -17.33 -25.26
CA ASN A 127 -37.59 -16.37 -26.23
C ASN A 127 -38.33 -15.20 -25.55
N ASP A 128 -38.48 -15.19 -24.22
CA ASP A 128 -39.04 -14.04 -23.51
C ASP A 128 -38.01 -12.89 -23.51
N GLU A 129 -38.40 -11.76 -24.09
CA GLU A 129 -37.50 -10.62 -24.28
C GLU A 129 -37.03 -10.02 -22.95
N ILE A 130 -37.86 -10.03 -21.90
CA ILE A 130 -37.50 -9.49 -20.58
C ILE A 130 -36.49 -10.41 -19.90
N VAL A 131 -36.74 -11.72 -19.92
CA VAL A 131 -35.84 -12.72 -19.33
C VAL A 131 -34.50 -12.74 -20.06
N SER A 132 -34.50 -12.76 -21.39
CA SER A 132 -33.28 -12.74 -22.21
C SER A 132 -32.44 -11.48 -21.95
N ASN A 133 -33.05 -10.29 -21.92
CA ASN A 133 -32.34 -9.05 -21.62
C ASN A 133 -31.74 -9.02 -20.21
N ASN A 134 -32.49 -9.53 -19.20
CA ASN A 134 -31.99 -9.61 -17.83
C ASN A 134 -30.87 -10.65 -17.69
N TYR A 135 -30.95 -11.76 -18.41
CA TYR A 135 -29.89 -12.77 -18.49
C TYR A 135 -28.61 -12.17 -19.05
N ASP A 136 -28.67 -11.52 -20.22
CA ASP A 136 -27.51 -10.91 -20.87
C ASP A 136 -26.86 -9.85 -19.97
N THR A 137 -27.67 -9.01 -19.33
CA THR A 137 -27.20 -8.00 -18.38
C THR A 137 -26.44 -8.62 -17.20
N LEU A 138 -27.00 -9.66 -16.57
CA LEU A 138 -26.36 -10.32 -15.43
C LEU A 138 -25.14 -11.14 -15.86
N ASN A 139 -25.16 -11.76 -17.04
CA ASN A 139 -24.03 -12.48 -17.61
C ASN A 139 -22.84 -11.55 -17.84
N GLN A 140 -23.09 -10.34 -18.36
CA GLN A 140 -22.06 -9.32 -18.52
C GLN A 140 -21.47 -8.93 -17.16
N ILE A 141 -22.31 -8.63 -16.17
CA ILE A 141 -21.86 -8.26 -14.81
C ILE A 141 -21.00 -9.36 -14.19
N VAL A 142 -21.44 -10.63 -14.25
CA VAL A 142 -20.69 -11.77 -13.69
C VAL A 142 -19.36 -11.98 -14.42
N SER A 143 -19.35 -11.80 -15.75
CA SER A 143 -18.13 -11.89 -16.55
C SER A 143 -17.12 -10.81 -16.19
N GLU A 144 -17.57 -9.56 -16.03
CA GLU A 144 -16.72 -8.43 -15.59
C GLU A 144 -16.15 -8.65 -14.18
N ILE A 145 -16.95 -9.17 -13.24
CA ILE A 145 -16.49 -9.53 -11.89
C ILE A 145 -15.41 -10.62 -11.97
N LYS A 146 -15.62 -11.65 -12.80
CA LYS A 146 -14.67 -12.76 -12.97
C LYS A 146 -13.35 -12.28 -13.60
N GLU A 147 -13.42 -11.43 -14.63
CA GLU A 147 -12.23 -10.83 -15.24
C GLU A 147 -11.45 -9.99 -14.23
N ARG A 148 -12.15 -9.18 -13.43
CA ARG A 148 -11.54 -8.39 -12.36
C ARG A 148 -10.86 -9.26 -11.31
N GLU A 149 -11.51 -10.32 -10.86
CA GLU A 149 -10.93 -11.28 -9.92
C GLU A 149 -9.66 -11.93 -10.49
N GLN A 150 -9.63 -12.24 -11.79
CA GLN A 150 -8.44 -12.75 -12.46
C GLN A 150 -7.30 -11.71 -12.48
N LYS A 151 -7.60 -10.45 -12.80
CA LYS A 151 -6.61 -9.34 -12.74
C LYS A 151 -6.05 -9.18 -11.33
N PHE A 152 -6.92 -9.24 -10.32
CA PHE A 152 -6.52 -9.22 -8.91
C PHE A 152 -5.59 -10.38 -8.54
N LYS A 153 -5.92 -11.62 -8.92
CA LYS A 153 -5.03 -12.77 -8.67
C LYS A 153 -3.71 -12.64 -9.40
N HIS A 154 -3.73 -12.20 -10.66
CA HIS A 154 -2.52 -12.02 -11.45
C HIS A 154 -1.60 -10.95 -10.85
N SER A 155 -2.16 -9.85 -10.31
CA SER A 155 -1.36 -8.76 -9.71
C SER A 155 -0.44 -9.21 -8.58
N LEU A 156 -0.78 -10.30 -7.88
CA LEU A 156 -0.04 -10.76 -6.71
C LEU A 156 1.40 -11.13 -7.06
N ILE A 157 1.69 -11.49 -8.32
CA ILE A 157 3.05 -11.78 -8.79
C ILE A 157 3.99 -10.58 -8.69
N TYR A 158 3.44 -9.36 -8.69
CA TYR A 158 4.23 -8.14 -8.58
C TYR A 158 4.72 -7.91 -7.15
N LEU A 159 4.01 -8.43 -6.15
CA LEU A 159 4.34 -8.19 -4.74
C LEU A 159 5.73 -8.74 -4.35
N GLU A 160 6.17 -9.85 -4.94
CA GLU A 160 7.51 -10.41 -4.71
C GLU A 160 8.64 -9.50 -5.22
N ARG A 161 8.33 -8.57 -6.14
CA ARG A 161 9.27 -7.61 -6.73
C ARG A 161 9.21 -6.25 -6.04
N GLU A 162 8.24 -6.05 -5.16
CA GLU A 162 8.15 -4.81 -4.38
C GLU A 162 9.23 -4.76 -3.32
N ASN A 163 9.71 -3.54 -3.04
CA ASN A 163 10.61 -3.32 -1.93
C ASN A 163 9.83 -3.20 -0.60
N LYS A 164 10.56 -3.30 0.52
CA LYS A 164 10.00 -3.20 1.88
C LYS A 164 9.22 -1.91 2.11
N PHE A 165 9.64 -0.80 1.51
CA PHE A 165 8.93 0.48 1.64
C PHE A 165 7.53 0.38 1.03
N VAL A 166 7.38 -0.09 -0.21
CA VAL A 166 6.08 -0.22 -0.88
C VAL A 166 5.16 -1.18 -0.12
N ILE A 167 5.67 -2.34 0.29
CA ILE A 167 4.88 -3.32 1.04
C ILE A 167 4.40 -2.76 2.38
N ASN A 168 5.27 -2.06 3.12
CA ASN A 168 4.86 -1.40 4.37
C ASN A 168 3.76 -0.36 4.13
N LYS A 169 3.86 0.43 3.05
CA LYS A 169 2.84 1.43 2.70
C LYS A 169 1.52 0.79 2.28
N LEU A 170 1.57 -0.32 1.53
CA LEU A 170 0.37 -1.07 1.14
C LEU A 170 -0.31 -1.73 2.36
N THR A 171 0.46 -2.31 3.27
CA THR A 171 -0.05 -2.87 4.54
C THR A 171 -0.75 -1.81 5.38
N LEU A 172 -0.11 -0.64 5.59
CA LEU A 172 -0.73 0.47 6.33
C LEU A 172 -2.00 0.95 5.64
N PHE A 173 -1.98 1.08 4.31
CA PHE A 173 -3.16 1.47 3.55
C PHE A 173 -4.33 0.51 3.77
N ILE A 174 -4.12 -0.81 3.62
CA ILE A 174 -5.18 -1.82 3.81
C ILE A 174 -5.72 -1.78 5.25
N GLN A 175 -4.83 -1.71 6.25
CA GLN A 175 -5.23 -1.68 7.66
C GLN A 175 -6.03 -0.43 8.02
N ASN A 176 -5.65 0.73 7.50
CA ASN A 176 -6.34 1.98 7.77
C ASN A 176 -7.65 2.09 6.97
N ALA A 177 -7.67 1.60 5.73
CA ALA A 177 -8.89 1.52 4.93
C ALA A 177 -9.96 0.66 5.63
N ARG A 178 -9.60 -0.51 6.18
CA ARG A 178 -10.55 -1.38 6.91
C ARG A 178 -11.17 -0.73 8.15
N LYS A 179 -10.50 0.25 8.76
CA LYS A 179 -10.99 0.97 9.94
C LYS A 179 -11.86 2.17 9.57
N ASP A 180 -11.92 2.50 8.29
CA ASP A 180 -12.68 3.64 7.81
C ASP A 180 -14.17 3.31 7.78
N GLU A 181 -15.01 4.26 8.21
CA GLU A 181 -16.47 4.08 8.25
C GLU A 181 -17.07 3.86 6.85
N SER A 182 -16.42 4.36 5.80
CA SER A 182 -16.86 4.16 4.41
C SER A 182 -16.47 2.80 3.82
N PHE A 183 -15.67 2.00 4.53
CA PHE A 183 -15.24 0.70 4.04
C PHE A 183 -16.33 -0.35 4.22
N ASN A 184 -16.69 -1.02 3.12
CA ASN A 184 -17.65 -2.11 3.14
C ASN A 184 -17.24 -3.19 2.11
N ASN A 185 -17.00 -4.41 2.59
CA ASN A 185 -16.67 -5.58 1.75
C ASN A 185 -15.60 -5.33 0.68
N GLY A 186 -14.50 -4.66 1.04
CA GLY A 186 -13.39 -4.37 0.11
C GLY A 186 -13.59 -3.13 -0.76
N ILE A 187 -14.77 -2.49 -0.69
CA ILE A 187 -15.09 -1.25 -1.38
C ILE A 187 -14.94 -0.07 -0.40
N ILE A 188 -14.37 1.04 -0.86
CA ILE A 188 -14.14 2.22 -0.05
C ILE A 188 -14.13 3.50 -0.88
N ALA A 189 -14.73 4.55 -0.34
CA ALA A 189 -14.75 5.88 -0.93
C ALA A 189 -13.53 6.67 -0.43
N ILE A 190 -12.59 7.03 -1.31
CA ILE A 190 -11.31 7.66 -0.91
C ILE A 190 -11.06 8.96 -1.68
N PRO A 191 -11.14 10.13 -1.02
CA PRO A 191 -10.66 11.38 -1.62
C PRO A 191 -9.13 11.38 -1.72
N LYS A 192 -8.57 12.05 -2.74
CA LYS A 192 -7.12 12.00 -3.07
C LYS A 192 -6.19 12.24 -1.87
N TRP A 193 -6.50 13.23 -1.03
CA TRP A 193 -5.67 13.58 0.14
C TRP A 193 -5.62 12.46 1.19
N LYS A 194 -6.64 11.60 1.28
CA LYS A 194 -6.75 10.57 2.31
C LYS A 194 -5.77 9.41 2.09
N PHE A 195 -5.28 9.23 0.86
CA PHE A 195 -4.21 8.27 0.57
C PHE A 195 -2.94 8.54 1.39
N LYS A 196 -2.51 9.80 1.53
CA LYS A 196 -1.30 10.13 2.32
C LYS A 196 -1.47 9.83 3.81
N VAL A 197 -2.71 9.94 4.31
CA VAL A 197 -3.09 9.57 5.68
C VAL A 197 -3.07 8.06 5.86
N PHE A 198 -3.74 7.31 4.98
CA PHE A 198 -3.78 5.84 5.03
C PHE A 198 -2.38 5.21 4.88
N MET A 199 -1.53 5.79 4.04
CA MET A 199 -0.14 5.34 3.84
C MET A 199 0.86 5.93 4.84
N GLN A 200 0.47 6.94 5.62
CA GLN A 200 1.34 7.72 6.51
C GLN A 200 2.63 8.19 5.80
N THR A 201 2.48 8.94 4.71
CA THR A 201 3.60 9.43 3.89
C THR A 201 3.31 10.83 3.33
N ASP A 202 4.29 11.46 2.70
CA ASP A 202 4.08 12.72 1.97
C ASP A 202 3.18 12.56 0.73
N GLU A 203 2.65 13.67 0.25
CA GLU A 203 1.63 13.72 -0.81
C GLU A 203 2.15 13.18 -2.14
N ASP A 204 3.37 13.56 -2.54
CA ASP A 204 3.98 13.12 -3.80
C ASP A 204 4.19 11.60 -3.82
N LYS A 205 4.70 11.03 -2.72
CA LYS A 205 4.85 9.57 -2.60
C LYS A 205 3.49 8.86 -2.57
N ALA A 206 2.51 9.41 -1.87
CA ALA A 206 1.17 8.81 -1.80
C ALA A 206 0.51 8.76 -3.19
N GLU A 207 0.61 9.85 -3.96
CA GLU A 207 0.10 9.91 -5.33
C GLU A 207 0.83 8.94 -6.26
N SER A 208 2.18 8.91 -6.19
CA SER A 208 2.98 7.97 -6.98
C SER A 208 2.62 6.51 -6.68
N LEU A 209 2.49 6.15 -5.40
CA LEU A 209 2.10 4.80 -4.99
C LEU A 209 0.67 4.47 -5.43
N ARG A 210 -0.29 5.38 -5.25
CA ARG A 210 -1.67 5.19 -5.71
C ARG A 210 -1.73 4.84 -7.19
N ASN A 211 -1.06 5.64 -8.03
CA ASN A 211 -1.08 5.42 -9.48
C ASN A 211 -0.46 4.05 -9.83
N GLN A 212 0.68 3.70 -9.24
CA GLN A 212 1.29 2.38 -9.43
C GLN A 212 0.39 1.23 -8.95
N TRP A 213 -0.36 1.42 -7.87
CA TRP A 213 -1.26 0.40 -7.33
C TRP A 213 -2.50 0.22 -8.20
N ILE A 214 -2.99 1.28 -8.84
CA ILE A 214 -4.04 1.20 -9.86
C ILE A 214 -3.52 0.42 -11.07
N ASP A 215 -2.35 0.80 -11.60
CA ASP A 215 -1.75 0.14 -12.77
C ASP A 215 -1.50 -1.36 -12.52
N LYS A 216 -1.09 -1.71 -11.30
CA LYS A 216 -0.85 -3.10 -10.89
C LYS A 216 -2.11 -3.85 -10.49
N ASN A 217 -3.27 -3.22 -10.38
CA ASN A 217 -4.52 -3.81 -9.86
C ASN A 217 -4.43 -4.25 -8.39
N TYR A 218 -3.66 -3.55 -7.56
CA TYR A 218 -3.78 -3.68 -6.10
C TYR A 218 -5.04 -2.99 -5.58
N ILE A 219 -5.42 -1.89 -6.24
CA ILE A 219 -6.71 -1.23 -6.09
C ILE A 219 -7.28 -0.95 -7.47
N CYS A 220 -8.60 -0.87 -7.60
CA CYS A 220 -9.28 -0.58 -8.87
C CYS A 220 -10.33 0.51 -8.66
N GLU A 221 -10.46 1.43 -9.61
CA GLU A 221 -11.56 2.39 -9.62
C GLU A 221 -12.84 1.70 -10.11
N THR A 222 -13.93 1.83 -9.33
CA THR A 222 -15.20 1.20 -9.70
C THR A 222 -16.00 2.00 -10.73
N GLY A 223 -15.55 3.21 -11.08
CA GLY A 223 -16.29 4.19 -11.87
C GLY A 223 -17.39 4.92 -11.09
N GLN A 224 -17.73 4.46 -9.88
CA GLN A 224 -18.74 5.07 -9.02
C GLN A 224 -18.15 6.23 -8.20
N ARG A 225 -19.05 7.05 -7.66
CA ARG A 225 -18.73 8.19 -6.81
C ARG A 225 -19.46 8.08 -5.48
N GLY A 226 -18.77 8.48 -4.41
CA GLY A 226 -19.34 8.57 -3.06
C GLY A 226 -20.25 9.77 -2.89
N GLU A 227 -20.76 9.94 -1.67
CA GLU A 227 -21.69 11.02 -1.31
C GLU A 227 -21.11 12.42 -1.58
N TYR A 228 -19.79 12.59 -1.38
CA TYR A 228 -19.08 13.85 -1.59
C TYR A 228 -18.28 13.87 -2.90
N TYR A 229 -18.68 13.05 -3.89
CA TYR A 229 -18.04 12.92 -5.21
C TYR A 229 -16.61 12.35 -5.19
N GLU A 230 -16.18 11.73 -4.09
CA GLU A 230 -14.94 10.98 -4.04
C GLU A 230 -15.01 9.71 -4.89
N ILE A 231 -13.85 9.25 -5.36
CA ILE A 231 -13.75 8.03 -6.16
C ILE A 231 -13.96 6.82 -5.24
N ILE A 232 -14.80 5.89 -5.68
CA ILE A 232 -14.98 4.60 -5.01
C ILE A 232 -13.99 3.59 -5.59
N TYR A 233 -13.14 3.05 -4.72
CA TYR A 233 -12.15 2.05 -5.02
C TYR A 233 -12.59 0.68 -4.51
N GLU A 234 -12.20 -0.37 -5.23
CA GLU A 234 -12.20 -1.75 -4.74
C GLU A 234 -10.75 -2.15 -4.45
N ILE A 235 -10.50 -2.60 -3.22
CA ILE A 235 -9.20 -3.12 -2.80
C ILE A 235 -9.14 -4.60 -3.15
N ASN A 236 -8.06 -5.02 -3.82
CA ASN A 236 -7.86 -6.42 -4.17
C ASN A 236 -7.90 -7.30 -2.88
N PRO A 237 -8.89 -8.20 -2.76
CA PRO A 237 -9.15 -8.92 -1.52
C PRO A 237 -8.08 -9.96 -1.19
N PHE A 238 -7.23 -10.32 -2.15
CA PHE A 238 -6.17 -11.32 -1.97
C PHE A 238 -4.86 -10.72 -1.43
N LEU A 239 -4.73 -9.40 -1.42
CA LEU A 239 -3.48 -8.72 -1.04
C LEU A 239 -3.01 -9.04 0.36
N GLU A 240 -3.91 -8.96 1.35
CA GLU A 240 -3.52 -9.09 2.75
C GLU A 240 -2.93 -10.47 3.06
N LYS A 241 -3.59 -11.52 2.54
CA LYS A 241 -3.07 -12.89 2.63
C LYS A 241 -1.73 -13.01 1.90
N ALA A 242 -1.65 -12.53 0.65
CA ALA A 242 -0.42 -12.60 -0.14
C ALA A 242 0.74 -11.87 0.57
N ILE A 243 0.53 -10.66 1.08
CA ILE A 243 1.53 -9.88 1.84
C ILE A 243 2.04 -10.66 3.04
N SER A 244 1.17 -11.36 3.78
CA SER A 244 1.57 -12.16 4.95
C SER A 244 2.45 -13.37 4.61
N GLU A 245 2.35 -13.89 3.38
CA GLU A 245 3.07 -15.06 2.91
C GLU A 245 4.39 -14.71 2.19
N ILE A 246 4.58 -13.44 1.81
CA ILE A 246 5.76 -13.00 1.07
C ILE A 246 7.00 -12.98 1.94
N LYS A 247 8.07 -13.59 1.40
CA LYS A 247 9.43 -13.47 1.94
C LYS A 247 10.17 -12.37 1.20
N LEU A 248 10.15 -11.17 1.77
CA LEU A 248 10.83 -10.01 1.17
C LEU A 248 12.35 -10.23 1.15
N LYS A 249 12.94 -9.95 -0.01
CA LYS A 249 14.40 -9.87 -0.13
C LYS A 249 14.86 -8.58 0.56
N VAL A 250 15.55 -8.74 1.69
CA VAL A 250 16.05 -7.60 2.47
C VAL A 250 17.33 -7.08 1.83
N VAL A 251 17.30 -5.82 1.41
CA VAL A 251 18.50 -5.05 1.06
C VAL A 251 19.06 -4.43 2.34
N ASN A 252 20.38 -4.26 2.42
CA ASN A 252 21.01 -3.61 3.57
C ASN A 252 20.45 -2.19 3.77
N ASP A 253 19.83 -1.93 4.93
CA ASP A 253 19.19 -0.64 5.24
C ASP A 253 20.17 0.54 5.18
N ASN A 254 21.46 0.32 5.47
CA ASN A 254 22.49 1.35 5.33
C ASN A 254 22.63 1.82 3.88
N TRP A 255 22.45 0.94 2.90
CA TRP A 255 22.55 1.31 1.49
C TRP A 255 21.37 2.15 1.04
N ILE A 256 20.16 1.79 1.49
CA ILE A 256 18.94 2.56 1.18
C ILE A 256 19.07 3.97 1.78
N GLN A 257 19.40 4.07 3.07
CA GLN A 257 19.60 5.34 3.75
C GLN A 257 20.75 6.16 3.14
N GLY A 258 21.81 5.49 2.69
CA GLY A 258 22.94 6.14 2.03
C GLY A 258 22.58 6.76 0.68
N ILE A 259 21.78 6.06 -0.13
CA ILE A 259 21.26 6.58 -1.40
C ILE A 259 20.36 7.79 -1.17
N GLU A 260 19.48 7.77 -0.15
CA GLU A 260 18.64 8.91 0.20
C GLU A 260 19.47 10.16 0.57
N LYS A 261 20.63 9.95 1.21
CA LYS A 261 21.59 11.01 1.53
C LYS A 261 22.45 11.46 0.36
N LEU A 262 22.40 10.79 -0.79
CA LEU A 262 23.17 11.19 -1.97
C LEU A 262 22.46 12.30 -2.74
N ASN A 263 22.45 13.49 -2.16
CA ASN A 263 21.82 14.68 -2.73
C ASN A 263 22.67 15.94 -2.45
N THR A 264 22.39 17.03 -3.18
CA THR A 264 23.17 18.27 -3.10
C THR A 264 23.21 18.87 -1.69
N LYS A 265 22.09 18.81 -0.95
CA LYS A 265 22.02 19.36 0.42
C LYS A 265 22.96 18.62 1.36
N SER A 266 22.89 17.29 1.38
CA SER A 266 23.76 16.46 2.21
C SER A 266 25.22 16.56 1.81
N LEU A 267 25.53 16.72 0.52
CA LEU A 267 26.90 16.96 0.04
C LEU A 267 27.46 18.33 0.47
N GLU A 268 26.64 19.37 0.50
CA GLU A 268 27.02 20.69 1.01
C GLU A 268 27.31 20.64 2.52
N GLU A 269 26.44 19.97 3.29
CA GLU A 269 26.58 19.81 4.76
C GLU A 269 27.92 19.17 5.17
N ILE A 270 28.47 18.30 4.32
CA ILE A 270 29.75 17.60 4.58
C ILE A 270 30.96 18.27 3.89
N ASN A 271 30.80 19.49 3.38
CA ASN A 271 31.83 20.29 2.69
C ASN A 271 32.38 19.67 1.38
N TYR A 272 31.64 18.78 0.73
CA TYR A 272 32.11 18.07 -0.47
C TYR A 272 32.56 19.04 -1.57
N TYR A 273 31.70 19.98 -1.98
CA TYR A 273 31.99 20.92 -3.06
C TYR A 273 33.15 21.86 -2.75
N ARG A 274 33.26 22.30 -1.48
CA ARG A 274 34.39 23.12 -1.00
C ARG A 274 35.71 22.37 -1.17
N ASN A 275 35.76 21.11 -0.76
CA ASN A 275 36.97 20.30 -0.84
C ASN A 275 37.35 19.96 -2.28
N ILE A 276 36.38 19.60 -3.13
CA ILE A 276 36.61 19.38 -4.57
C ILE A 276 37.23 20.62 -5.23
N LYS A 277 36.74 21.84 -4.92
CA LYS A 277 37.33 23.08 -5.44
C LYS A 277 38.80 23.26 -5.03
N LYS A 278 39.18 22.86 -3.82
CA LYS A 278 40.57 22.91 -3.33
C LYS A 278 41.44 21.86 -4.00
N ILE A 279 41.02 20.61 -4.00
CA ILE A 279 41.74 19.49 -4.64
C ILE A 279 42.01 19.81 -6.12
N ASN A 280 41.07 20.48 -6.80
CA ASN A 280 41.24 20.83 -8.20
C ASN A 280 42.40 21.79 -8.50
N LYS A 281 42.94 22.50 -7.50
CA LYS A 281 44.03 23.49 -7.63
C LYS A 281 45.43 22.89 -7.47
N ILE A 282 45.57 21.62 -7.09
CA ILE A 282 46.89 20.99 -6.86
C ILE A 282 47.50 20.44 -8.15
N ASN A 283 48.79 20.10 -8.09
CA ASN A 283 49.52 19.56 -9.24
C ASN A 283 48.88 18.27 -9.79
N LYS A 284 49.09 18.00 -11.09
CA LYS A 284 48.39 16.93 -11.82
C LYS A 284 48.61 15.53 -11.21
N GLN A 285 49.80 15.25 -10.69
CA GLN A 285 50.15 13.94 -10.12
C GLN A 285 49.34 13.65 -8.84
N PHE A 286 49.39 14.56 -7.85
CA PHE A 286 48.68 14.38 -6.58
C PHE A 286 47.18 14.60 -6.70
N LYS A 287 46.75 15.48 -7.62
CA LYS A 287 45.32 15.74 -7.90
C LYS A 287 44.56 14.45 -8.19
N LYS A 288 45.09 13.59 -9.07
CA LYS A 288 44.42 12.35 -9.46
C LYS A 288 44.22 11.40 -8.26
N LEU A 289 45.24 11.28 -7.40
CA LEU A 289 45.19 10.38 -6.24
C LEU A 289 44.24 10.92 -5.16
N ILE A 290 44.40 12.18 -4.78
CA ILE A 290 43.60 12.81 -3.73
C ILE A 290 42.13 12.91 -4.11
N LEU A 291 41.84 13.25 -5.38
CA LEU A 291 40.46 13.32 -5.87
C LEU A 291 39.77 11.96 -5.79
N ARG A 292 40.40 10.91 -6.34
CA ARG A 292 39.88 9.53 -6.28
C ARG A 292 39.58 9.12 -4.83
N ASP A 293 40.58 9.25 -3.96
CA ASP A 293 40.46 8.79 -2.57
C ASP A 293 39.39 9.59 -1.80
N TYR A 294 39.26 10.89 -2.06
CA TYR A 294 38.24 11.73 -1.43
C TYR A 294 36.82 11.41 -1.91
N GLU A 295 36.64 11.13 -3.21
CA GLU A 295 35.35 10.71 -3.76
C GLU A 295 34.93 9.34 -3.22
N GLU A 296 35.84 8.36 -3.20
CA GLU A 296 35.60 7.04 -2.62
C GLU A 296 35.31 7.12 -1.12
N LEU A 297 36.06 7.94 -0.37
CA LEU A 297 35.82 8.19 1.05
C LEU A 297 34.43 8.79 1.28
N THR A 298 34.05 9.80 0.48
CA THR A 298 32.75 10.48 0.63
C THR A 298 31.59 9.54 0.33
N LEU A 299 31.68 8.73 -0.73
CA LEU A 299 30.65 7.74 -1.03
C LEU A 299 30.50 6.72 0.11
N ASN A 300 31.61 6.15 0.59
CA ASN A 300 31.58 5.18 1.69
C ASN A 300 31.05 5.79 3.00
N TYR A 301 31.34 7.06 3.25
CA TYR A 301 30.83 7.79 4.39
C TYR A 301 29.30 7.94 4.34
N LEU A 302 28.75 8.36 3.20
CA LEU A 302 27.30 8.48 3.00
C LEU A 302 26.59 7.13 3.11
N MET A 303 27.19 6.06 2.57
CA MET A 303 26.67 4.70 2.61
C MET A 303 26.82 4.00 3.97
N LYS A 304 27.39 4.68 4.98
CA LYS A 304 27.68 4.13 6.32
C LYS A 304 28.60 2.90 6.30
N ASN A 305 29.50 2.82 5.34
CA ASN A 305 30.55 1.80 5.31
C ASN A 305 31.68 2.20 6.27
N HIS A 306 31.49 2.00 7.59
CA HIS A 306 32.40 2.52 8.62
C HIS A 306 33.85 2.06 8.46
N LYS A 307 34.05 0.75 8.21
CA LYS A 307 35.38 0.15 8.01
C LYS A 307 36.12 0.80 6.82
N SER A 308 35.46 0.89 5.67
CA SER A 308 36.01 1.52 4.47
C SER A 308 36.31 3.00 4.70
N THR A 309 35.41 3.73 5.37
CA THR A 309 35.59 5.16 5.69
C THR A 309 36.85 5.38 6.54
N ILE A 310 37.07 4.55 7.56
CA ILE A 310 38.23 4.66 8.46
C ILE A 310 39.53 4.35 7.72
N ILE A 311 39.56 3.27 6.91
CA ILE A 311 40.76 2.90 6.13
C ILE A 311 41.09 3.99 5.11
N LEU A 312 40.10 4.43 4.32
CA LEU A 312 40.30 5.41 3.24
C LEU A 312 40.67 6.78 3.81
N SER A 313 40.09 7.19 4.94
CA SER A 313 40.51 8.43 5.63
C SER A 313 41.99 8.39 6.01
N GLY A 314 42.47 7.30 6.61
CA GLY A 314 43.89 7.16 6.97
C GLY A 314 44.81 7.21 5.74
N SER A 315 44.44 6.54 4.65
CA SER A 315 45.18 6.55 3.37
C SER A 315 45.22 7.95 2.74
N LEU A 316 44.08 8.64 2.71
CA LEU A 316 43.96 9.99 2.17
C LEU A 316 44.80 10.98 2.99
N ILE A 317 44.73 10.92 4.31
CA ILE A 317 45.53 11.76 5.20
C ILE A 317 47.02 11.54 4.96
N GLU A 318 47.48 10.29 4.87
CA GLU A 318 48.87 9.96 4.54
C GLU A 318 49.31 10.64 3.23
N THR A 319 48.48 10.57 2.19
CA THR A 319 48.72 11.22 0.89
C THR A 319 48.76 12.75 1.00
N LEU A 320 47.88 13.35 1.81
CA LEU A 320 47.86 14.80 2.06
C LEU A 320 49.14 15.26 2.78
N LEU A 321 49.62 14.51 3.77
CA LEU A 321 50.87 14.79 4.49
C LEU A 321 52.08 14.71 3.55
N ILE A 322 52.14 13.67 2.71
CA ILE A 322 53.21 13.52 1.70
C ILE A 322 53.20 14.72 0.75
N TYR A 323 52.02 15.10 0.24
CA TYR A 323 51.89 16.27 -0.62
C TYR A 323 52.37 17.56 0.07
N HIS A 324 51.95 17.78 1.32
CA HIS A 324 52.33 18.95 2.11
C HIS A 324 53.86 19.05 2.31
N LEU A 325 54.50 17.95 2.68
CA LEU A 325 55.96 17.89 2.85
C LEU A 325 56.71 18.06 1.53
N LYS A 326 56.19 17.46 0.45
CA LYS A 326 56.76 17.62 -0.90
C LYS A 326 56.72 19.07 -1.37
N LYS A 327 55.62 19.81 -1.10
CA LYS A 327 55.49 21.25 -1.39
C LYS A 327 56.56 22.08 -0.66
N LYS A 328 56.98 21.64 0.53
CA LYS A 328 58.08 22.22 1.31
C LYS A 328 59.48 21.68 0.93
N LYS A 329 59.60 20.94 -0.18
CA LYS A 329 60.84 20.35 -0.70
C LYS A 329 61.53 19.36 0.25
N ILE A 330 60.77 18.73 1.15
CA ILE A 330 61.28 17.65 2.01
C ILE A 330 61.35 16.35 1.20
N THR A 331 62.46 15.61 1.31
CA THR A 331 62.68 14.32 0.63
C THR A 331 62.84 13.15 1.59
N ASN A 332 63.26 13.42 2.83
CA ASN A 332 63.42 12.43 3.91
C ASN A 332 62.76 12.95 5.18
N VAL A 333 62.15 12.06 5.95
CA VAL A 333 61.61 12.34 7.28
C VAL A 333 62.49 11.71 8.34
N SER A 334 62.91 12.51 9.33
CA SER A 334 63.78 12.05 10.42
C SER A 334 63.27 12.55 11.76
N TYR A 335 63.03 11.63 12.69
CA TYR A 335 62.47 11.93 14.01
C TYR A 335 63.07 10.97 15.05
N GLU A 336 62.92 11.32 16.33
CA GLU A 336 63.47 10.53 17.44
C GLU A 336 62.36 9.91 18.28
N VAL A 337 62.43 8.60 18.53
CA VAL A 337 61.51 7.89 19.43
C VAL A 337 62.32 6.96 20.32
N ASN A 338 62.11 7.04 21.64
CA ASN A 338 62.80 6.22 22.65
C ASN A 338 64.33 6.24 22.48
N ASN A 339 64.91 7.43 22.30
CA ASN A 339 66.35 7.67 22.04
C ASN A 339 66.91 6.97 20.79
N ARG A 340 66.05 6.55 19.86
CA ARG A 340 66.45 6.01 18.55
C ARG A 340 66.07 6.99 17.45
N LYS A 341 67.03 7.32 16.59
CA LYS A 341 66.79 8.11 15.38
C LYS A 341 66.23 7.20 14.28
N VAL A 342 65.06 7.55 13.77
CA VAL A 342 64.45 6.94 12.59
C VAL A 342 64.62 7.90 11.43
N SER A 343 65.00 7.39 10.27
CA SER A 343 65.10 8.15 9.02
C SER A 343 64.55 7.32 7.87
N LYS A 344 63.61 7.87 7.10
CA LYS A 344 62.97 7.21 5.96
C LYS A 344 62.81 8.17 4.78
N GLY A 345 62.82 7.63 3.56
CA GLY A 345 62.41 8.38 2.37
C GLY A 345 60.95 8.84 2.49
N LEU A 346 60.63 10.01 1.94
CA LEU A 346 59.27 10.59 2.07
C LEU A 346 58.17 9.63 1.57
N PHE A 347 58.42 8.89 0.49
CA PHE A 347 57.44 7.95 -0.08
C PHE A 347 57.45 6.57 0.59
N GLU A 348 58.42 6.30 1.47
CA GLU A 348 58.51 5.07 2.27
C GLU A 348 57.99 5.28 3.71
N ALA A 349 57.70 6.53 4.06
CA ALA A 349 57.21 6.92 5.36
C ALA A 349 55.73 6.54 5.51
N THR A 350 55.40 5.83 6.60
CA THR A 350 54.02 5.54 7.00
C THR A 350 53.36 6.79 7.59
N LEU A 351 52.03 6.78 7.71
CA LEU A 351 51.29 7.82 8.45
C LEU A 351 51.89 8.14 9.84
N ASN A 352 52.40 7.12 10.57
CA ASN A 352 53.04 7.35 11.86
C ASN A 352 54.36 8.13 11.72
N ASP A 353 55.20 7.75 10.76
CA ASP A 353 56.50 8.41 10.52
C ASP A 353 56.29 9.89 10.14
N LEU A 354 55.30 10.17 9.29
CA LEU A 354 54.95 11.52 8.84
C LEU A 354 54.45 12.40 9.99
N LEU A 355 53.55 11.87 10.84
CA LEU A 355 52.99 12.62 11.97
C LEU A 355 54.05 12.93 13.04
N GLN A 356 54.91 11.97 13.37
CA GLN A 356 56.02 12.16 14.32
C GLN A 356 57.00 13.24 13.84
N PHE A 357 57.36 13.20 12.55
CA PHE A 357 58.21 14.21 11.95
C PHE A 357 57.59 15.61 12.00
N LEU A 358 56.32 15.74 11.60
CA LEU A 358 55.61 17.02 11.58
C LEU A 358 55.46 17.63 12.97
N GLU A 359 55.19 16.80 13.99
CA GLU A 359 55.07 17.21 15.39
C GLU A 359 56.40 17.73 15.95
N GLN A 360 57.48 16.94 15.82
CA GLN A 360 58.80 17.29 16.35
C GLN A 360 59.41 18.51 15.66
N LYS A 361 59.18 18.66 14.35
CA LYS A 361 59.66 19.81 13.58
C LYS A 361 58.73 21.02 13.63
N LYS A 362 57.59 20.92 14.33
CA LYS A 362 56.56 21.98 14.40
C LYS A 362 56.15 22.51 13.03
N MET A 363 56.07 21.60 12.04
CA MET A 363 55.76 21.94 10.64
C MET A 363 54.26 21.91 10.33
N LEU A 364 53.45 21.47 11.29
CA LEU A 364 51.99 21.45 11.26
C LEU A 364 51.48 21.79 12.67
N GLU A 365 50.37 22.51 12.76
CA GLU A 365 49.78 22.84 14.06
C GLU A 365 49.34 21.59 14.83
N LYS A 366 49.48 21.63 16.15
CA LYS A 366 49.29 20.47 17.03
C LYS A 366 47.92 19.80 16.87
N HIS A 367 46.86 20.58 16.68
CA HIS A 367 45.52 20.05 16.54
C HIS A 367 45.34 19.25 15.23
N PHE A 368 45.97 19.64 14.11
CA PHE A 368 45.96 18.85 12.87
C PHE A 368 46.78 17.56 12.99
N VAL A 369 47.87 17.58 13.75
CA VAL A 369 48.62 16.35 14.10
C VAL A 369 47.73 15.40 14.91
N HIS A 370 46.93 15.92 15.84
CA HIS A 370 45.97 15.11 16.60
C HIS A 370 44.90 14.47 15.69
N LEU A 371 44.34 15.20 14.72
CA LEU A 371 43.39 14.64 13.75
C LEU A 371 43.99 13.47 12.95
N GLY A 372 45.23 13.62 12.49
CA GLY A 372 45.94 12.54 11.81
C GLY A 372 46.19 11.33 12.72
N ASN A 373 46.55 11.56 14.00
CA ASN A 373 46.75 10.50 14.98
C ASN A 373 45.46 9.74 15.30
N ILE A 374 44.32 10.42 15.39
CA ILE A 374 43.01 9.76 15.59
C ILE A 374 42.73 8.80 14.44
N SER A 375 42.88 9.27 13.19
CA SER A 375 42.64 8.44 12.01
C SER A 375 43.62 7.25 11.95
N ARG A 376 44.87 7.44 12.38
CA ARG A 376 45.86 6.36 12.54
C ARG A 376 45.45 5.33 13.59
N ILE A 377 45.00 5.78 14.77
CA ILE A 377 44.57 4.89 15.87
C ILE A 377 43.38 4.04 15.42
N PHE A 378 42.37 4.67 14.79
CA PHE A 378 41.20 3.95 14.30
C PHE A 378 41.53 3.04 13.11
N ARG A 379 42.41 3.43 12.19
CA ARG A 379 42.90 2.53 11.11
C ARG A 379 43.55 1.27 11.68
N ASN A 380 44.33 1.39 12.75
CA ASN A 380 44.94 0.23 13.42
C ASN A 380 43.91 -0.65 14.14
N TYR A 381 42.76 -0.10 14.52
CA TYR A 381 41.66 -0.85 15.16
C TYR A 381 41.01 -1.86 14.21
N VAL A 382 41.05 -1.59 12.90
CA VAL A 382 40.43 -2.42 11.84
C VAL A 382 41.07 -3.81 11.66
N HIS A 383 42.13 -4.12 12.43
CA HIS A 383 42.75 -5.43 12.41
C HIS A 383 41.87 -6.47 13.14
N PRO A 384 41.49 -7.61 12.53
CA PRO A 384 40.53 -8.56 13.11
C PRO A 384 40.89 -9.02 14.52
N GLY A 385 42.17 -9.31 14.78
CA GLY A 385 42.62 -9.72 16.11
C GLY A 385 42.50 -8.63 17.18
N LYS A 386 42.43 -7.35 16.80
CA LYS A 386 42.20 -6.23 17.73
C LYS A 386 40.70 -6.04 17.95
N GLU A 387 39.90 -6.09 16.89
CA GLU A 387 38.42 -6.08 16.94
C GLU A 387 37.85 -7.21 17.83
N LEU A 388 38.46 -8.40 17.83
CA LEU A 388 38.01 -9.53 18.66
C LEU A 388 38.39 -9.43 20.14
N ARG A 389 39.39 -8.62 20.50
CA ARG A 389 39.92 -8.54 21.88
C ARG A 389 39.42 -7.32 22.65
N GLU A 390 39.06 -6.27 21.95
CA GLU A 390 38.64 -5.00 22.54
C GLU A 390 37.11 -4.86 22.38
N THR A 391 36.44 -4.27 23.37
CA THR A 391 34.96 -4.13 23.39
C THR A 391 34.44 -2.98 22.53
N GLU A 392 35.31 -2.22 21.87
CA GLU A 392 34.95 -1.02 21.11
C GLU A 392 34.52 -1.31 19.67
N GLU A 393 33.25 -1.17 19.32
CA GLU A 393 32.81 -1.42 17.94
C GLU A 393 33.27 -0.34 16.93
N LEU A 394 33.41 -0.72 15.65
CA LEU A 394 33.56 0.20 14.54
C LEU A 394 32.20 0.85 14.24
N ASP A 395 31.99 2.07 14.73
CA ASP A 395 30.69 2.74 14.69
C ASP A 395 30.69 4.01 13.82
N GLN A 396 29.50 4.62 13.72
CA GLN A 396 29.31 5.88 13.02
C GLN A 396 30.18 6.99 13.62
N SER A 397 30.34 7.05 14.95
CA SER A 397 31.11 8.09 15.65
C SER A 397 32.56 8.11 15.20
N LYS A 398 33.23 6.95 15.21
CA LYS A 398 34.61 6.80 14.74
C LYS A 398 34.73 7.17 13.26
N SER A 399 33.80 6.71 12.42
CA SER A 399 33.79 7.04 10.99
C SER A 399 33.58 8.53 10.72
N ASN A 400 32.72 9.21 11.49
CA ASN A 400 32.50 10.66 11.43
C ASN A 400 33.78 11.43 11.75
N ILE A 401 34.46 11.08 12.84
CA ILE A 401 35.70 11.75 13.24
C ILE A 401 36.77 11.57 12.16
N CYS A 402 36.91 10.37 11.60
CA CYS A 402 37.84 10.10 10.49
C CYS A 402 37.51 10.91 9.22
N TYR A 403 36.23 11.00 8.84
CA TYR A 403 35.81 11.78 7.68
C TYR A 403 36.09 13.28 7.88
N ILE A 404 35.70 13.83 9.03
CA ILE A 404 35.92 15.23 9.39
C ILE A 404 37.43 15.53 9.44
N SER A 405 38.23 14.63 10.00
CA SER A 405 39.70 14.77 10.04
C SER A 405 40.29 14.91 8.65
N ALA A 406 39.92 14.03 7.71
CA ALA A 406 40.40 14.10 6.34
C ALA A 406 39.91 15.35 5.60
N SER A 407 38.63 15.71 5.80
CA SER A 407 38.00 16.91 5.23
C SER A 407 38.70 18.20 5.68
N GLU A 408 39.01 18.32 6.97
CA GLU A 408 39.69 19.50 7.51
C GLU A 408 41.16 19.56 7.07
N LEU A 409 41.83 18.41 6.96
CA LEU A 409 43.22 18.37 6.47
C LEU A 409 43.32 18.74 4.98
N ILE A 410 42.32 18.42 4.15
CA ILE A 410 42.22 18.98 2.79
C ILE A 410 42.15 20.50 2.86
N ASN A 411 41.32 21.04 3.75
CA ASN A 411 41.15 22.47 3.90
C ASN A 411 42.45 23.18 4.34
N THR A 412 43.30 22.54 5.14
CA THR A 412 44.52 23.17 5.65
C THR A 412 45.74 22.96 4.76
N MET A 413 45.88 21.79 4.14
CA MET A 413 47.12 21.39 3.46
C MET A 413 47.14 21.70 1.97
N ILE A 414 45.95 21.89 1.38
CA ILE A 414 45.74 22.23 -0.03
C ILE A 414 45.26 23.68 -0.14
#